data_AF-A0A5P3AGY4-F1
#
_entry.id   AF-A0A5P3AGY4-F1
#
_cell.length_a   1.000
_cell.length_b   1.000
_cell.length_c   1.000
_cell.angle_alpha   90.00
_cell.angle_beta   90.00
_cell.angle_gamma   90.00
#
_symmetry.space_group_name_H-M   'P 1'
#
loop_
_entity.id
_entity.type
_entity.pdbx_description
1 polymer ?
#
loop_
_entity_poly.entity_id
_entity_poly.type
_entity_poly.pdbx_seq_one_letter_code
_entity_poly.pdbx_strand_id
1 'polypeptide(L)'
;MSTHLTPIEVVECLVAPIGELGKIAGLNDKAPYNWRRESQYRAAGDIPHHAMRRIHAHAAARKIPLTADHLLWGADWKEIDKLVEGMGKTMPQHLRDRLKPALQTPGKVDGMAAE
;
A
#
# COMPACT_ATOMS: atom_id res chain seq x y z
N MET A 1 2.73 -0.69 -16.51
CA MET A 1 2.81 -0.11 -15.15
C MET A 1 2.63 -1.23 -14.15
N SER A 2 3.42 -1.26 -13.08
CA SER A 2 3.23 -2.26 -12.03
C SER A 2 1.88 -2.04 -11.35
N THR A 3 1.06 -3.08 -11.31
CA THR A 3 -0.21 -3.13 -10.57
C THR A 3 0.02 -3.45 -9.10
N HIS A 4 1.25 -3.86 -8.76
CA HIS A 4 1.68 -4.17 -7.41
C HIS A 4 1.96 -2.89 -6.63
N LEU A 5 1.29 -2.72 -5.49
CA LEU A 5 1.50 -1.61 -4.56
C LEU A 5 2.72 -1.90 -3.70
N THR A 6 3.59 -0.90 -3.55
CA THR A 6 4.73 -0.97 -2.64
C THR A 6 4.26 -0.95 -1.17
N PRO A 7 5.10 -1.40 -0.21
CA PRO A 7 4.74 -1.37 1.20
C PRO A 7 4.17 -0.03 1.69
N ILE A 8 4.81 1.09 1.32
CA ILE A 8 4.33 2.43 1.69
C ILE A 8 2.95 2.75 1.11
N GLU A 9 2.66 2.32 -0.11
CA GLU A 9 1.37 2.55 -0.78
C GLU A 9 0.27 1.71 -0.12
N VAL A 10 0.57 0.48 0.29
CA VAL A 10 -0.37 -0.37 1.03
C VAL A 10 -0.75 0.28 2.36
N VAL A 11 0.21 0.76 3.15
CA VAL A 11 -0.12 1.46 4.41
C VAL A 11 -0.80 2.81 4.18
N GLU A 12 -0.52 3.49 3.07
CA GLU A 12 -1.24 4.71 2.70
C GLU A 12 -2.74 4.46 2.45
N CYS A 13 -3.07 3.30 1.85
CA CYS A 13 -4.45 2.86 1.66
C CYS A 13 -5.13 2.41 2.96
N LEU A 14 -4.48 1.53 3.72
CA LEU A 14 -5.13 0.85 4.85
C LEU A 14 -5.06 1.64 6.15
N VAL A 15 -3.93 2.28 6.42
CA VAL A 15 -3.62 2.87 7.73
C VAL A 15 -3.98 4.35 7.75
N ALA A 16 -3.19 5.18 7.06
CA ALA A 16 -3.33 6.63 7.09
C ALA A 16 -2.58 7.29 5.91
N PRO A 17 -2.92 8.54 5.53
CA PRO A 17 -2.17 9.31 4.54
C PRO A 17 -0.69 9.44 4.89
N ILE A 18 0.17 9.59 3.88
CA ILE A 18 1.63 9.63 4.07
C ILE A 18 2.11 10.67 5.10
N GLY A 19 1.44 11.83 5.19
CA GLY A 19 1.77 12.87 6.18
C GLY A 19 1.49 12.49 7.63
N GLU A 20 0.66 11.47 7.87
CA GLU A 20 0.32 10.98 9.21
C GLU A 20 1.11 9.73 9.60
N LEU A 21 1.58 8.95 8.62
CA LEU A 21 2.38 7.75 8.86
C LEU A 21 3.63 8.02 9.70
N GLY A 22 4.22 9.21 9.56
CA GLY A 22 5.38 9.63 10.34
C GLY A 22 5.07 9.63 11.84
N LYS A 23 3.95 10.24 12.23
CA LYS A 23 3.49 10.31 13.62
C LYS A 23 3.16 8.91 14.16
N ILE A 24 2.51 8.07 13.36
CA ILE A 24 2.19 6.68 13.73
C ILE A 24 3.47 5.85 13.96
N ALA A 25 4.48 6.06 13.11
CA ALA A 25 5.79 5.46 13.26
C ALA A 25 6.64 6.12 14.36
N GLY A 26 6.14 7.16 15.06
CA GLY A 26 6.88 7.93 16.07
C GLY A 26 8.12 8.63 15.51
N LEU A 27 7.98 9.18 14.30
CA LEU A 27 8.96 9.96 13.55
C LEU A 27 8.33 11.32 13.15
N ASN A 28 9.12 12.17 12.49
CA ASN A 28 8.57 13.40 11.92
C ASN A 28 7.66 13.11 10.71
N ASP A 29 6.80 14.06 10.39
CA ASP A 29 5.83 14.05 9.28
C ASP A 29 6.48 13.93 7.90
N LYS A 30 7.74 14.38 7.76
CA LYS A 30 8.49 14.31 6.50
C LYS A 30 9.19 12.98 6.26
N ALA A 31 9.39 12.16 7.29
CA ALA A 31 10.14 10.92 7.20
C ALA A 31 9.55 9.94 6.17
N PRO A 32 8.22 9.72 6.12
CA PRO A 32 7.61 8.81 5.15
C PRO A 32 7.81 9.22 3.69
N TYR A 33 7.89 10.51 3.39
CA TYR A 33 8.12 10.98 2.01
C TYR A 33 9.46 10.51 1.44
N ASN A 34 10.47 10.32 2.30
CA ASN A 34 11.78 9.80 1.90
C ASN A 34 11.78 8.29 1.66
N TRP A 35 10.72 7.57 2.03
CA TRP A 35 10.58 6.12 1.78
C TRP A 35 10.03 5.86 0.37
N ARG A 36 9.36 6.84 -0.26
CA ARG A 36 8.95 6.76 -1.68
C ARG A 36 10.13 6.73 -2.65
N ARG A 37 11.32 7.11 -2.20
CA ARG A 37 12.54 7.17 -3.00
C ARG A 37 13.45 6.02 -2.61
N GLU A 38 14.14 5.48 -3.61
CA GLU A 38 15.24 4.55 -3.39
C GLU A 38 16.35 5.25 -2.58
N SER A 39 17.06 4.45 -1.78
CA SER A 39 18.30 4.88 -1.13
C SER A 39 19.34 3.77 -1.25
N GLN A 40 20.57 4.04 -0.80
CA GLN A 40 21.65 3.07 -0.77
C GLN A 40 21.29 1.72 -0.09
N TYR A 41 20.31 1.71 0.83
CA TYR A 41 19.99 0.55 1.66
C TYR A 41 18.54 0.06 1.53
N ARG A 42 17.70 0.67 0.69
CA ARG A 42 16.28 0.30 0.55
C ARG A 42 15.74 0.62 -0.83
N ALA A 43 14.88 -0.23 -1.35
CA ALA A 43 14.19 0.03 -2.61
C ALA A 43 13.16 1.17 -2.44
N ALA A 44 12.76 1.77 -3.56
CA ALA A 44 11.70 2.77 -3.55
C ALA A 44 10.38 2.14 -3.07
N GLY A 45 9.81 2.70 -1.99
CA GLY A 45 8.57 2.24 -1.38
C GLY A 45 8.76 1.34 -0.15
N ASP A 46 9.99 0.95 0.17
CA ASP A 46 10.30 0.15 1.35
C ASP A 46 10.25 0.98 2.63
N ILE A 47 9.63 0.41 3.67
CA ILE A 47 9.50 1.04 4.98
C ILE A 47 10.64 0.56 5.89
N PRO A 48 11.33 1.44 6.63
CA PRO A 48 12.32 1.00 7.62
C PRO A 48 11.73 0.07 8.68
N HIS A 49 12.49 -0.97 9.07
CA HIS A 49 12.04 -2.01 10.00
C HIS A 49 11.43 -1.47 11.33
N HIS A 50 12.02 -0.43 11.92
CA HIS A 50 11.49 0.17 13.15
C HIS A 50 10.13 0.85 12.95
N ALA A 51 9.90 1.45 11.78
CA ALA A 51 8.62 2.05 11.42
C ALA A 51 7.58 0.97 11.10
N MET A 52 7.95 -0.10 10.38
CA MET A 52 7.08 -1.24 10.12
C MET A 52 6.50 -1.82 11.42
N ARG A 53 7.34 -2.06 12.43
CA ARG A 53 6.88 -2.59 13.73
C ARG A 53 5.84 -1.71 14.40
N ARG A 54 6.04 -0.38 14.39
CA ARG A 54 5.11 0.58 15.00
C ARG A 54 3.80 0.70 14.22
N ILE A 55 3.88 0.73 12.90
CA ILE A 55 2.70 0.76 12.04
C ILE A 55 1.88 -0.54 12.18
N HIS A 56 2.54 -1.69 12.22
CA HIS A 56 1.89 -2.98 12.44
C HIS A 56 1.18 -3.03 13.80
N ALA A 57 1.84 -2.57 14.87
CA ALA A 57 1.22 -2.48 16.19
C ALA A 57 0.01 -1.54 16.21
N HIS A 58 0.10 -0.39 15.53
CA HIS A 58 -1.01 0.56 15.39
C HIS A 58 -2.20 -0.04 14.63
N ALA A 59 -1.93 -0.78 13.55
CA ALA A 59 -2.93 -1.47 12.74
C ALA A 59 -3.63 -2.57 13.56
N ALA A 60 -2.86 -3.41 14.26
CA ALA A 60 -3.39 -4.45 15.14
C ALA A 60 -4.31 -3.87 16.23
N ALA A 61 -3.91 -2.76 16.87
CA ALA A 61 -4.72 -2.09 17.89
C ALA A 61 -6.06 -1.55 17.34
N ARG A 62 -6.13 -1.25 16.05
CA ARG A 62 -7.34 -0.73 15.37
C ARG A 62 -8.07 -1.77 14.53
N LYS A 63 -7.65 -3.04 14.60
CA LYS A 63 -8.18 -4.14 13.78
C LYS A 63 -8.15 -3.83 12.27
N ILE A 64 -7.13 -3.09 11.83
CA ILE A 64 -6.89 -2.84 10.41
C ILE A 64 -6.31 -4.14 9.82
N PRO A 65 -6.83 -4.65 8.68
CA PRO A 65 -6.40 -5.90 8.06
C PRO A 65 -5.07 -5.72 7.32
N LEU A 66 -4.03 -5.28 8.03
CA LEU A 66 -2.67 -5.12 7.54
C LEU A 66 -1.83 -6.30 8.02
N THR A 67 -1.23 -7.03 7.08
CA THR A 67 -0.38 -8.19 7.37
C THR A 67 1.10 -7.81 7.41
N ALA A 68 1.95 -8.73 7.91
CA ALA A 68 3.40 -8.57 7.83
C ALA A 68 3.90 -8.61 6.38
N ASP A 69 3.29 -9.43 5.52
CA ASP A 69 3.65 -9.55 4.11
C ASP A 69 3.38 -8.25 3.35
N HIS A 70 2.30 -7.55 3.68
CA HIS A 70 2.02 -6.21 3.15
C HIS A 70 3.15 -5.21 3.44
N LEU A 71 3.80 -5.34 4.60
CA LEU A 71 4.88 -4.45 5.01
C LEU A 71 6.23 -4.85 4.41
N LEU A 72 6.44 -6.13 4.12
CA LEU A 72 7.69 -6.66 3.56
C LEU A 72 7.71 -6.56 2.03
N TRP A 73 6.61 -6.93 1.38
CA TRP A 73 6.55 -7.16 -0.06
C TRP A 73 5.54 -6.27 -0.78
N GLY A 74 4.67 -5.57 -0.04
CA GLY A 74 3.52 -4.91 -0.61
C GLY A 74 2.41 -5.90 -0.97
N ALA A 75 1.55 -5.56 -1.93
CA ALA A 75 0.43 -6.40 -2.34
C ALA A 75 -0.12 -5.99 -3.72
N ASP A 76 -0.89 -6.87 -4.36
CA ASP A 76 -1.62 -6.48 -5.58
C ASP A 76 -2.72 -5.48 -5.25
N TRP A 77 -2.95 -4.51 -6.15
CA TRP A 77 -3.95 -3.47 -5.91
C TRP A 77 -5.37 -4.03 -5.73
N LYS A 78 -5.73 -5.15 -6.39
CA LYS A 78 -7.06 -5.75 -6.26
C LYS A 78 -7.31 -6.29 -4.86
N GLU A 79 -6.26 -6.82 -4.23
CA GLU A 79 -6.32 -7.27 -2.85
C GLU A 79 -6.58 -6.09 -1.92
N ILE A 80 -5.81 -5.01 -2.08
CA ILE A 80 -5.94 -3.82 -1.24
C ILE A 80 -7.27 -3.09 -1.47
N ASP A 81 -7.76 -3.04 -2.71
CA ASP A 81 -9.05 -2.42 -3.03
C ASP A 81 -10.20 -3.11 -2.29
N LYS A 82 -10.22 -4.44 -2.25
CA LYS A 82 -11.21 -5.22 -1.46
C LYS A 82 -11.11 -4.94 0.04
N LEU A 83 -9.90 -4.83 0.58
CA LEU A 83 -9.70 -4.53 1.99
C LEU A 83 -10.18 -3.11 2.33
N VAL A 84 -9.87 -2.15 1.48
CA VAL A 84 -10.28 -0.75 1.61
C VAL A 84 -11.81 -0.62 1.51
N GLU A 85 -12.44 -1.31 0.56
CA GLU A 85 -13.89 -1.39 0.41
C GLU A 85 -14.56 -2.00 1.65
N GLY A 86 -14.02 -3.11 2.17
CA GLY A 86 -14.49 -3.73 3.41
C GLY A 86 -14.38 -2.84 4.65
N MET A 87 -13.49 -1.85 4.63
CA MET A 87 -13.35 -0.83 5.67
C MET A 87 -14.27 0.40 5.45
N GLY A 88 -15.02 0.46 4.34
CA GLY A 88 -15.77 1.65 3.94
C GLY A 88 -14.89 2.85 3.58
N LYS A 89 -13.62 2.59 3.23
CA LYS A 89 -12.65 3.61 2.82
C LYS A 89 -12.59 3.67 1.29
N THR A 90 -11.92 4.70 0.78
CA THR A 90 -11.60 4.84 -0.64
C THR A 90 -10.09 4.92 -0.81
N MET A 91 -9.55 4.20 -1.79
CA MET A 91 -8.13 4.26 -2.14
C MET A 91 -7.70 5.70 -2.49
N PRO A 92 -6.50 6.15 -2.09
CA PRO A 92 -6.01 7.49 -2.39
C PRO A 92 -6.06 7.83 -3.87
N GLN A 93 -6.44 9.08 -4.20
CA GLN A 93 -6.68 9.50 -5.58
C GLN A 93 -5.45 9.32 -6.48
N HIS A 94 -4.24 9.62 -6.00
CA HIS A 94 -3.02 9.46 -6.79
C HIS A 94 -2.74 7.99 -7.17
N LEU A 95 -3.12 7.04 -6.31
CA LEU A 95 -3.02 5.62 -6.62
C LEU A 95 -4.10 5.17 -7.61
N ARG A 96 -5.33 5.68 -7.47
CA ARG A 96 -6.40 5.45 -8.45
C ARG A 96 -6.04 5.99 -9.83
N ASP A 97 -5.44 7.17 -9.90
CA ASP A 97 -5.01 7.77 -11.17
C ASP A 97 -3.88 6.96 -11.83
N ARG A 98 -2.92 6.49 -11.03
CA ARG A 98 -1.84 5.59 -11.48
C ARG A 98 -2.38 4.25 -11.98
N LEU A 99 -3.38 3.70 -11.30
CA LEU A 99 -3.99 2.41 -11.62
C LEU A 99 -5.13 2.51 -12.66
N LYS A 100 -5.53 3.73 -13.05
CA LYS A 100 -6.59 3.99 -14.04
C LYS A 100 -6.49 3.14 -15.31
N PRO A 101 -5.32 2.96 -15.97
CA PRO A 101 -5.23 2.06 -17.13
C PRO A 101 -5.58 0.59 -16.78
N ALA A 102 -5.22 0.11 -15.60
CA ALA A 102 -5.55 -1.24 -15.15
C ALA A 102 -7.04 -1.37 -14.75
N LEU A 103 -7.64 -0.31 -14.19
CA LEU A 103 -9.07 -0.25 -13.84
C LEU A 103 -9.98 -0.19 -15.08
N GLN A 104 -9.51 0.41 -16.17
CA GLN A 104 -10.28 0.58 -17.42
C GLN A 104 -10.19 -0.62 -18.37
N THR A 105 -9.26 -1.54 -18.14
CA THR A 105 -9.16 -2.75 -18.96
C THR A 105 -10.22 -3.73 -18.46
N PRO A 106 -11.32 -3.99 -19.19
CA PRO A 106 -12.21 -5.08 -18.82
C PRO A 106 -11.35 -6.34 -18.75
N GLY A 107 -11.45 -7.07 -17.64
CA GLY A 107 -10.63 -8.25 -17.39
C GLY A 107 -10.60 -9.08 -18.66
N LYS A 108 -9.41 -9.23 -19.24
CA LYS A 108 -9.21 -10.29 -20.23
C LYS A 108 -9.58 -11.55 -19.45
N VAL A 109 -10.75 -12.09 -19.79
CA VAL A 109 -11.19 -13.39 -19.33
C VAL A 109 -10.14 -14.35 -19.86
N ASP A 110 -9.14 -14.68 -19.04
CA ASP A 110 -8.30 -15.84 -19.29
C ASP A 110 -9.19 -17.06 -19.08
N GLY A 111 -9.93 -17.38 -20.12
CA GLY A 111 -10.91 -18.44 -20.18
C GLY A 111 -11.10 -18.89 -21.62
N MET A 112 -10.68 -20.14 -21.85
CA MET A 112 -11.16 -21.07 -22.87
C MET A 112 -10.69 -20.90 -24.33
N ALA A 113 -9.78 -21.81 -24.70
CA ALA A 113 -9.75 -22.67 -25.90
C ALA A 113 -10.46 -22.24 -27.21
N ALA A 114 -9.66 -22.18 -28.29
CA ALA A 114 -9.90 -22.63 -29.67
C ALA A 114 -8.60 -22.33 -30.43
N GLU A 115 -7.97 -23.18 -31.24
CA GLU A 115 -8.26 -24.46 -31.90
C GLU A 115 -6.90 -25.12 -32.22
#